data_AF-A0A378RM99-F1
#
_entry.id   AF-A0A378RM99-F1
#
_cell.length_a   1.000
_cell.length_b   1.000
_cell.length_c   1.000
_cell.angle_alpha   90.00
_cell.angle_beta   90.00
_cell.angle_gamma   90.00
#
_symmetry.space_group_name_H-M   'P 1'
#
loop_
_entity.id
_entity.type
_entity.pdbx_description
1 polymer ?
#
loop_
_entity_poly.entity_id
_entity_poly.type
_entity_poly.pdbx_seq_one_letter_code
_entity_poly.pdbx_strand_id
1 'polypeptide(L)'
;MKKLLVGLALALSFGSFANTGEIDKQEEQRLERINCYEIQIYAVTLNQGVEVNSTRIGIHHKSCTDSESRIWYQEVVSSYDGMFHYDRQTQTGILVQIPLMPHQMPDDVCGIYTTMPVTPK
;
A
#
# COMPACT_ATOMS: atom_id res chain seq x y z
N MET A 1 13.88 8.87 -45.48
CA MET A 1 13.00 9.22 -44.35
C MET A 1 11.74 8.38 -44.41
N LYS A 2 11.51 7.50 -43.41
CA LYS A 2 10.19 7.14 -42.87
C LYS A 2 10.43 6.28 -41.62
N LYS A 3 10.15 6.88 -40.46
CA LYS A 3 10.00 6.22 -39.16
C LYS A 3 8.61 5.55 -39.13
N LEU A 4 8.42 4.56 -38.26
CA LEU A 4 7.24 4.30 -37.39
C LEU A 4 7.22 2.80 -37.04
N LEU A 5 7.64 2.44 -35.83
CA LEU A 5 6.80 2.17 -34.65
C LEU A 5 6.24 0.73 -34.66
N VAL A 6 7.05 -0.19 -34.14
CA VAL A 6 6.63 -1.55 -33.77
C VAL A 6 5.88 -1.43 -32.44
N GLY A 7 4.54 -1.44 -32.51
CA GLY A 7 3.68 -1.56 -31.34
C GLY A 7 3.81 -2.97 -30.76
N LEU A 8 4.45 -3.09 -29.60
CA LEU A 8 4.53 -4.33 -28.85
C LEU A 8 3.21 -4.52 -28.07
N ALA A 9 2.26 -5.24 -28.65
CA ALA A 9 1.06 -5.67 -27.95
C ALA A 9 1.37 -6.97 -27.19
N LEU A 10 1.53 -6.88 -25.87
CA LEU A 10 1.53 -8.06 -24.99
C LEU A 10 0.09 -8.52 -24.78
N ALA A 11 -0.34 -9.49 -25.58
CA ALA A 11 -1.56 -10.26 -25.31
C ALA A 11 -1.24 -11.30 -24.22
N LEU A 12 -1.72 -11.06 -22.99
CA LEU A 12 -1.70 -12.08 -21.93
C LEU A 12 -2.84 -13.07 -22.19
N SER A 13 -2.49 -14.25 -22.71
CA SER A 13 -3.39 -15.38 -22.87
C SER A 13 -3.66 -16.03 -21.51
N PHE A 14 -4.88 -15.87 -20.98
CA PHE A 14 -5.38 -16.72 -19.89
C PHE A 14 -6.08 -17.93 -20.50
N GLY A 15 -5.57 -19.12 -20.19
CA GLY A 15 -6.15 -20.39 -20.62
C GLY A 15 -7.54 -20.61 -20.03
N SER A 16 -8.45 -21.06 -20.88
CA SER A 16 -9.79 -21.51 -20.50
C SER A 16 -9.72 -22.69 -19.53
N PHE A 17 -10.32 -22.55 -18.36
CA PHE A 17 -10.79 -23.71 -17.59
C PHE A 17 -12.31 -23.81 -17.76
N ALA A 18 -12.73 -24.76 -18.60
CA ALA A 18 -14.08 -25.27 -18.58
C ALA A 18 -14.16 -26.30 -17.45
N ASN A 19 -14.86 -25.96 -16.36
CA ASN A 19 -15.38 -26.97 -15.44
C ASN A 19 -16.86 -26.69 -15.20
N THR A 20 -17.70 -27.54 -15.77
CA THR A 20 -19.14 -27.63 -15.56
C THR A 20 -19.42 -28.23 -14.18
N GLY A 21 -20.10 -27.47 -13.34
CA GLY A 21 -20.71 -27.93 -12.10
C GLY A 21 -21.38 -26.74 -11.46
N GLU A 22 -22.70 -26.83 -11.23
CA GLU A 22 -23.57 -25.80 -10.64
C GLU A 22 -22.83 -24.75 -9.81
N ILE A 23 -22.73 -23.53 -10.35
CA ILE A 23 -22.32 -22.37 -9.57
C ILE A 23 -23.50 -22.07 -8.66
N ASP A 24 -23.38 -22.59 -7.45
CA ASP A 24 -24.17 -22.28 -6.29
C ASP A 24 -24.48 -20.78 -6.29
N LYS A 25 -25.76 -20.42 -6.25
CA LYS A 25 -26.25 -19.03 -6.20
C LYS A 25 -26.00 -18.41 -4.82
N GLN A 26 -24.83 -18.69 -4.26
CA GLN A 26 -24.28 -18.21 -2.99
C GLN A 26 -22.95 -17.44 -3.17
N GLU A 27 -22.58 -17.05 -4.40
CA GLU A 27 -21.75 -15.84 -4.62
C GLU A 27 -22.56 -14.56 -4.32
N GLU A 28 -23.43 -14.60 -3.30
CA GLU A 28 -24.11 -13.45 -2.73
C GLU A 28 -23.06 -12.56 -2.07
N GLN A 29 -22.73 -11.46 -2.75
CA GLN A 29 -22.35 -10.17 -2.15
C GLN A 29 -21.51 -10.27 -0.87
N ARG A 30 -20.23 -10.68 -1.00
CA ARG A 30 -19.25 -10.32 0.02
C ARG A 30 -19.11 -8.79 -0.01
N LEU A 31 -19.84 -8.11 0.87
CA LEU A 31 -19.55 -6.74 1.24
C LEU A 31 -18.12 -6.73 1.78
N GLU A 32 -17.16 -6.31 0.96
CA GLU A 32 -15.80 -6.11 1.45
C GLU A 32 -15.85 -4.99 2.47
N ARG A 33 -15.50 -5.32 3.71
CA ARG A 33 -15.49 -4.34 4.80
C ARG A 33 -14.40 -3.31 4.49
N ILE A 34 -14.83 -2.06 4.36
CA ILE A 34 -13.94 -0.91 4.31
C ILE A 34 -13.51 -0.63 5.76
N ASN A 35 -12.20 -0.54 6.00
CA ASN A 35 -11.62 -0.14 7.28
C ASN A 35 -10.82 1.16 7.09
N CYS A 36 -10.64 1.92 8.17
CA CYS A 36 -9.69 3.03 8.22
C CYS A 36 -8.31 2.51 8.57
N TYR A 37 -7.30 2.82 7.76
CA TYR A 37 -5.91 2.47 8.03
C TYR A 37 -5.04 3.73 8.19
N GLU A 38 -4.04 3.64 9.06
CA GLU A 38 -3.03 4.67 9.33
C GLU A 38 -1.62 4.15 9.08
N ILE A 39 -0.76 4.98 8.50
CA ILE A 39 0.68 4.74 8.44
C ILE A 39 1.38 5.95 9.06
N GLN A 40 2.09 5.74 10.17
CA GLN A 40 2.95 6.76 10.78
C GLN A 40 4.39 6.59 10.28
N ILE A 41 5.04 7.70 9.92
CA ILE A 41 6.38 7.72 9.34
C ILE A 41 7.32 8.38 10.34
N TYR A 42 8.48 7.77 10.57
CA TYR A 42 9.45 8.24 11.55
C TYR A 42 10.80 8.53 10.89
N ALA A 43 11.46 9.59 11.34
CA ALA A 43 12.88 9.83 11.13
C ALA A 43 13.65 9.35 12.36
N VAL A 44 14.50 8.35 12.17
CA VAL A 44 15.34 7.76 13.20
C VAL A 44 16.74 8.31 13.06
N THR A 45 17.20 9.04 14.07
CA THR A 45 18.57 9.55 14.12
C THR A 45 19.48 8.50 14.75
N LEU A 46 20.55 8.18 14.03
CA LEU A 46 21.60 7.27 14.46
C LEU A 46 22.85 8.06 14.85
N ASN A 47 23.47 7.66 15.96
CA ASN A 47 24.80 8.08 16.33
C ASN A 47 25.63 6.84 16.69
N GLN A 48 26.76 6.63 16.01
CA GLN A 48 27.60 5.45 16.18
C GLN A 48 26.82 4.11 16.07
N GLY A 49 25.87 4.06 15.15
CA GLY A 49 25.03 2.88 14.89
C GLY A 49 23.91 2.65 15.91
N VAL A 50 23.75 3.53 16.90
CA VAL A 50 22.69 3.44 17.92
C VAL A 50 21.61 4.49 17.64
N GLU A 51 20.35 4.08 17.76
CA GLU A 51 19.22 5.01 17.76
C GLU A 51 19.29 5.94 18.97
N VAL A 52 19.37 7.25 18.70
CA VAL A 52 19.39 8.28 19.73
C VAL A 52 18.12 9.12 19.77
N ASN A 53 17.35 9.11 18.68
CA ASN A 53 16.08 9.83 18.59
C ASN A 53 15.20 9.21 17.50
N SER A 54 13.89 9.23 17.71
CA SER A 54 12.88 8.89 16.71
C SER A 54 11.80 9.97 16.72
N THR A 55 11.63 10.64 15.58
CA THR A 55 10.68 11.74 15.44
C THR A 55 9.68 11.42 14.35
N ARG A 56 8.39 11.53 14.65
CA ARG A 56 7.35 11.34 13.63
C ARG A 56 7.39 12.49 12.62
N ILE A 57 7.57 12.14 11.34
CA ILE A 57 7.67 13.09 10.22
C ILE A 57 6.46 13.04 9.29
N GLY A 58 5.56 12.07 9.45
CA GLY A 58 4.36 11.97 8.63
C GLY A 58 3.30 11.05 9.22
N ILE A 59 2.05 11.28 8.83
CA ILE A 59 0.90 10.40 9.10
C ILE A 59 0.06 10.39 7.83
N HIS A 60 -0.32 9.19 7.39
CA HIS A 60 -1.22 8.99 6.26
C HIS A 60 -2.43 8.18 6.72
N HIS A 61 -3.62 8.54 6.23
CA HIS A 61 -4.87 7.83 6.49
C HIS A 61 -5.55 7.43 5.19
N LYS A 62 -6.17 6.25 5.17
CA LYS A 62 -6.99 5.81 4.03
C LYS A 62 -8.09 4.85 4.46
N SER A 63 -9.33 5.15 4.07
CA SER A 63 -10.45 4.22 4.12
C SER A 63 -10.39 3.31 2.90
N CYS A 64 -10.13 2.01 3.10
CA CYS A 64 -10.02 1.04 2.02
C CYS A 64 -10.25 -0.39 2.53
N THR A 65 -10.35 -1.36 1.63
CA THR A 65 -10.40 -2.77 2.01
C THR A 65 -9.00 -3.26 2.46
N ASP A 66 -8.92 -4.42 3.12
CA ASP A 66 -7.62 -4.96 3.57
C ASP A 66 -6.64 -5.19 2.42
N SER A 67 -7.13 -5.66 1.27
CA SER A 67 -6.32 -5.90 0.08
C SER A 67 -5.77 -4.58 -0.50
N GLU A 68 -6.60 -3.54 -0.57
CA GLU A 68 -6.22 -2.21 -1.02
C GLU A 68 -5.23 -1.52 -0.08
N SER A 69 -5.33 -1.77 1.23
CA SER A 69 -4.42 -1.20 2.23
C SER A 69 -2.95 -1.58 1.97
N ARG A 70 -2.71 -2.80 1.45
CA ARG A 70 -1.37 -3.29 1.11
C ARG A 70 -0.79 -2.61 -0.12
N ILE A 71 -1.62 -2.32 -1.12
CA ILE A 71 -1.21 -1.58 -2.32
C ILE A 71 -0.86 -0.15 -1.92
N TRP A 72 -1.75 0.49 -1.15
CA TRP A 72 -1.52 1.83 -0.61
C TRP A 72 -0.25 1.93 0.24
N TYR A 73 0.04 0.92 1.07
CA TYR A 73 1.29 0.85 1.81
C TYR A 73 2.52 0.98 0.91
N GLN A 74 2.55 0.27 -0.24
CA GLN A 74 3.67 0.34 -1.18
C GLN A 74 3.78 1.73 -1.83
N GLU A 75 2.66 2.38 -2.13
CA GLU A 75 2.64 3.77 -2.63
C GLU A 75 3.26 4.72 -1.60
N VAL A 76 2.87 4.59 -0.33
CA VAL A 76 3.42 5.42 0.75
C VAL A 76 4.91 5.15 0.92
N VAL A 77 5.36 3.90 1.03
CA VAL A 77 6.79 3.56 1.15
C VAL A 77 7.60 4.16 0.01
N SER A 78 7.10 4.03 -1.22
CA SER A 78 7.77 4.56 -2.42
C SER A 78 7.90 6.09 -2.40
N SER A 79 6.96 6.81 -1.76
CA SER A 79 7.02 8.27 -1.63
C SER A 79 8.13 8.77 -0.70
N TYR A 80 8.66 7.90 0.16
CA TYR A 80 9.76 8.20 1.08
C TYR A 80 11.11 7.61 0.62
N ASP A 81 11.17 7.01 -0.57
CA ASP A 81 12.43 6.48 -1.09
C ASP A 81 13.47 7.60 -1.26
N GLY A 82 14.71 7.32 -0.88
CA GLY A 82 15.81 8.28 -0.93
C GLY A 82 15.75 9.44 0.08
N MET A 83 14.77 9.49 0.99
CA MET A 83 14.66 10.56 2.00
C MET A 83 15.61 10.43 3.20
N PHE A 84 16.53 9.47 3.19
CA PHE A 84 17.47 9.21 4.28
C PHE A 84 18.90 9.61 3.93
N HIS A 85 19.70 9.87 4.96
CA HIS A 85 21.13 10.11 4.82
C HIS A 85 21.86 9.35 5.91
N TYR A 86 22.79 8.48 5.53
CA TYR A 86 23.59 7.71 6.47
C TYR A 86 25.06 7.70 6.06
N ASP A 87 25.92 8.20 6.93
CA ASP A 87 27.36 8.10 6.80
C ASP A 87 27.84 6.79 7.43
N ARG A 88 28.34 5.91 6.57
CA ARG A 88 28.86 4.60 6.97
C ARG A 88 30.16 4.68 7.78
N GLN A 89 30.99 5.70 7.58
CA GLN A 89 32.28 5.81 8.28
C GLN A 89 32.08 6.19 9.74
N THR A 90 31.19 7.15 10.00
CA THR A 90 30.88 7.62 11.35
C THR A 90 29.72 6.85 12.00
N GLN A 91 28.99 6.04 11.20
CA GLN A 91 27.74 5.38 11.58
C GLN A 91 26.71 6.37 12.13
N THR A 92 26.66 7.57 11.54
CA THR A 92 25.73 8.63 11.90
C THR A 92 24.80 8.91 10.75
N GLY A 93 23.57 9.32 11.05
CA GLY A 93 22.62 9.66 10.00
C GLY A 93 21.18 9.70 10.47
N ILE A 94 20.30 9.87 9.50
CA ILE A 94 18.85 9.82 9.68
C ILE A 94 18.31 8.79 8.70
N LEU A 95 17.60 7.79 9.22
CA LEU A 95 16.87 6.80 8.44
C LEU A 95 15.37 7.11 8.48
N VAL A 96 14.66 6.83 7.40
CA VAL A 96 13.20 6.82 7.42
C VAL A 96 12.72 5.43 7.80
N GLN A 97 11.92 5.35 8.86
CA GLN A 97 11.29 4.13 9.33
C GLN A 97 9.79 4.20 9.09
N ILE A 98 9.28 3.17 8.42
CA ILE A 98 7.86 2.97 8.12
C ILE A 98 7.45 1.61 8.71
N PRO A 99 6.37 1.53 9.52
CA PRO A 99 5.84 0.26 10.02
C PRO A 99 5.51 -0.70 8.89
N LEU A 100 5.78 -1.99 9.04
CA LEU A 100 5.67 -3.00 7.98
C LEU A 100 4.26 -3.20 7.40
N MET A 101 3.24 -2.70 8.09
CA MET A 101 1.85 -2.75 7.67
C MET A 101 1.09 -1.54 8.19
N PRO A 102 0.05 -1.07 7.46
CA PRO A 102 -0.85 -0.06 7.96
C PRO A 102 -1.56 -0.53 9.24
N HIS A 103 -1.71 0.37 10.20
CA HIS A 103 -2.44 0.11 11.43
C HIS A 103 -3.93 0.37 11.18
N GLN A 104 -4.78 -0.63 11.42
CA GLN A 104 -6.23 -0.41 11.38
C GLN A 104 -6.65 0.47 12.56
N MET A 105 -7.26 1.60 12.25
CA MET A 105 -7.77 2.55 13.23
C MET A 105 -9.25 2.32 13.52
N PRO A 106 -9.75 2.86 14.62
CA PRO A 106 -11.18 3.01 14.83
C PRO A 106 -11.85 3.84 13.72
N ASP A 107 -13.14 3.61 13.57
CA ASP A 107 -13.93 4.06 12.44
C ASP A 107 -14.08 5.61 12.34
N ASP A 108 -13.98 6.30 13.46
CA ASP A 108 -14.09 7.75 13.54
C ASP A 108 -12.87 8.51 13.00
N VAL A 109 -11.72 7.86 12.81
CA VAL A 109 -10.44 8.52 12.46
C VAL A 109 -10.40 9.00 11.01
N CYS A 110 -10.91 8.22 10.05
CA CYS A 110 -10.87 8.58 8.63
C CYS A 110 -12.08 9.42 8.15
N GLY A 111 -13.12 9.58 8.98
CA GLY A 111 -14.36 10.27 8.62
C GLY A 111 -15.30 9.44 7.73
N ILE A 112 -16.43 9.04 8.32
CA ILE A 112 -17.69 8.44 7.77
C ILE A 112 -17.55 7.36 6.68
N TYR A 113 -17.97 6.14 7.05
CA TYR A 113 -18.19 4.99 6.18
C TYR A 113 -19.53 5.07 5.47
N THR A 114 -19.51 4.96 4.15
CA THR A 114 -20.58 4.30 3.41
C THR A 114 -20.03 2.96 2.95
N THR A 115 -20.62 1.86 3.41
CA THR A 115 -20.49 0.56 2.76
C THR A 115 -20.82 0.77 1.27
N MET A 116 -19.82 0.70 0.39
CA MET A 116 -20.08 0.83 -1.04
C MET A 116 -20.63 -0.50 -1.54
N PRO A 117 -21.82 -0.53 -2.16
CA PRO A 117 -22.26 -1.72 -2.87
C PRO A 117 -21.29 -1.96 -4.03
N VAL A 118 -20.72 -3.17 -4.09
CA VAL A 118 -19.86 -3.58 -5.20
C VAL A 118 -20.75 -3.75 -6.44
N THR A 119 -20.59 -2.88 -7.43
CA THR A 119 -21.25 -3.04 -8.74
C THR A 119 -20.51 -4.15 -9.50
N PRO A 120 -21.16 -5.27 -9.88
CA PRO A 120 -20.52 -6.28 -10.71
C PRO A 120 -20.24 -5.69 -12.11
N LYS A 121 -19.07 -6.04 -12.67
CA LYS A 121 -18.62 -5.62 -14.01
C LYS A 121 -19.48 -6.21 -15.12
#